data_AF-A0A8T2WDE4-F1
#
_entry.id   AF-A0A8T2WDE4-F1
#
_cell.length_a   1.000
_cell.length_b   1.000
_cell.length_c   1.000
_cell.angle_alpha   90.00
_cell.angle_beta   90.00
_cell.angle_gamma   90.00
#
_symmetry.space_group_name_H-M   'P 1'
#
loop_
_entity.id
_entity.type
_entity.pdbx_description
1 polymer ?
#
loop_
_entity_poly.entity_id
_entity_poly.type
_entity_poly.pdbx_seq_one_letter_code
_entity_poly.pdbx_strand_id
1 'polypeptide(L)'
;MLMNLRVLWLYKNKLSGEIPRAVEALNLTSVDLSENHLTGTIPVDFGKLDKLSGLSLFSNQLSGEIPEGIGRLPALKDFKLFSNNLSGSIPPYLGRYSALERFEVCSNRLTGNLPGIFMPWRELNRRALNLQLLMISDNLFTGELPNEVSTSLSRLEISNNKFSGSISIEGNSWRNLEVFNASNNQFTGTIPLELTALPNMTIPEKFGFLTDLVKLDLSDNQFSGKIPPQLGHLRLVFLNLSSNNLMGKIPTEYEDAAYATSFLNNPGLCTRRSSLYLKVCNSRPQKSSKTSTQFLALILSTLFAAFLLALLFAFIMIRVHRKRHHKLDSEWKFINFHKLNFTESNIVSGLKESNLIGSGGSGKVYRVAANGFGDVAVKRITNNRNSHQKLEKEFLAEIEILGTIRHLNIVKLLCCISNDNSETSCLRIYGEA
;
A
#
# COMPACT_ATOMS: atom_id res chain seq x y z
N MET A 1 42.40 5.87 -1.39
CA MET A 1 41.99 4.70 -2.19
C MET A 1 42.45 3.42 -1.52
N LEU A 2 41.53 2.54 -1.12
CA LEU A 2 41.84 1.23 -0.51
C LEU A 2 41.60 0.11 -1.55
N MET A 3 42.26 0.21 -2.71
CA MET A 3 42.03 -0.68 -3.88
C MET A 3 42.30 -2.18 -3.61
N ASN A 4 43.10 -2.47 -2.57
CA ASN A 4 43.44 -3.83 -2.15
C ASN A 4 42.54 -4.37 -1.03
N LEU A 5 41.54 -3.61 -0.59
CA LEU A 5 40.64 -4.03 0.47
C LEU A 5 39.79 -5.21 0.01
N ARG A 6 39.79 -6.29 0.79
CA ARG A 6 39.02 -7.51 0.54
C ARG A 6 37.85 -7.69 1.49
N VAL A 7 37.97 -7.18 2.71
CA VAL A 7 36.98 -7.32 3.77
C VAL A 7 36.79 -5.95 4.40
N LEU A 8 35.54 -5.52 4.52
CA LEU A 8 35.15 -4.31 5.21
C LEU A 8 34.11 -4.64 6.26
N TRP A 9 34.51 -4.67 7.53
CA TRP A 9 33.62 -4.91 8.66
C TRP A 9 33.59 -3.68 9.55
N LEU A 10 32.44 -3.01 9.55
CA LEU A 10 32.15 -1.83 10.36
C LEU A 10 30.84 -2.01 11.16
N TYR A 11 30.41 -3.25 11.36
CA TYR A 11 29.15 -3.57 12.05
C TYR A 11 29.16 -3.13 13.53
N LYS A 12 27.99 -2.95 14.12
CA LYS A 12 27.81 -2.56 15.54
C LYS A 12 28.54 -1.27 15.91
N ASN A 13 28.36 -0.24 15.09
CA ASN A 13 28.91 1.09 15.33
C ASN A 13 27.79 2.13 15.35
N LYS A 14 28.17 3.41 15.43
CA LYS A 14 27.25 4.55 15.35
C LYS A 14 27.36 5.30 14.02
N LEU A 15 27.77 4.63 12.94
CA LEU A 15 27.93 5.25 11.63
C LEU A 15 26.57 5.73 11.14
N SER A 16 26.54 6.93 10.56
CA SER A 16 25.34 7.59 10.08
C SER A 16 25.56 8.22 8.71
N GLY A 17 24.46 8.57 8.03
CA GLY A 17 24.51 9.11 6.67
C GLY A 17 24.45 8.01 5.62
N GLU A 18 24.66 8.39 4.36
CA GLU A 18 24.55 7.46 3.23
C GLU A 18 25.80 6.61 3.04
N ILE A 19 25.62 5.41 2.46
CA ILE A 19 26.74 4.63 1.92
C ILE A 19 27.27 5.37 0.67
N PRO A 20 28.58 5.68 0.59
CA PRO A 20 29.13 6.40 -0.55
C PRO A 20 28.83 5.71 -1.89
N ARG A 21 28.42 6.50 -2.89
CA ARG A 21 27.97 5.96 -4.18
C ARG A 21 29.06 5.26 -4.96
N ALA A 22 30.27 5.79 -4.93
CA ALA A 22 31.41 5.26 -5.66
C ALA A 22 32.11 4.17 -4.84
N VAL A 23 32.05 2.92 -5.32
CA VAL A 23 32.80 1.81 -4.73
C VAL A 23 33.99 1.48 -5.64
N GLU A 24 35.17 1.98 -5.28
CA GLU A 24 36.41 1.75 -6.03
C GLU A 24 37.14 0.47 -5.61
N ALA A 25 36.83 -0.08 -4.43
CA ALA A 25 37.42 -1.30 -3.91
C ALA A 25 36.76 -2.55 -4.52
N LEU A 26 36.94 -2.76 -5.83
CA LEU A 26 36.33 -3.86 -6.60
C LEU A 26 36.77 -5.26 -6.16
N ASN A 27 37.79 -5.36 -5.31
CA ASN A 27 38.31 -6.60 -4.75
C ASN A 27 37.59 -7.07 -3.47
N LEU A 28 36.56 -6.36 -3.03
CA LEU A 28 35.78 -6.74 -1.85
C LEU A 28 35.12 -8.11 -2.04
N THR A 29 35.28 -8.93 -1.01
CA THR A 29 34.73 -10.28 -0.87
C THR A 29 33.68 -10.32 0.23
N SER A 30 33.82 -9.48 1.26
CA SER A 30 32.85 -9.37 2.35
C SER A 30 32.68 -7.91 2.74
N VAL A 31 31.42 -7.48 2.83
CA VAL A 31 31.02 -6.17 3.33
C VAL A 31 30.01 -6.39 4.44
N ASP A 32 30.32 -5.91 5.64
CA ASP A 32 29.43 -5.90 6.78
C ASP A 32 29.35 -4.50 7.38
N LEU A 33 28.22 -3.84 7.14
CA LEU A 33 27.88 -2.51 7.66
C LEU A 33 26.63 -2.58 8.57
N SER A 34 26.29 -3.77 9.06
CA SER A 34 25.08 -3.99 9.85
C SER A 34 25.10 -3.28 11.20
N GLU A 35 23.92 -3.14 11.83
CA GLU A 35 23.78 -2.57 13.18
C GLU A 35 24.44 -1.18 13.31
N ASN A 36 24.01 -0.25 12.46
CA ASN A 36 24.44 1.15 12.43
C ASN A 36 23.20 2.07 12.23
N HIS A 37 23.43 3.37 11.97
CA HIS A 37 22.40 4.36 11.65
C HIS A 37 22.48 4.83 10.19
N LEU A 38 22.90 3.96 9.27
CA LEU A 38 23.05 4.30 7.86
C LEU A 38 21.69 4.58 7.21
N THR A 39 21.62 5.63 6.40
CA THR A 39 20.43 6.10 5.70
C THR A 39 20.63 6.08 4.18
N GLY A 40 19.64 6.54 3.41
CA GLY A 40 19.75 6.61 1.95
C GLY A 40 19.49 5.26 1.28
N THR A 41 20.05 5.04 0.10
CA THR A 41 19.86 3.82 -0.69
C THR A 41 21.10 2.93 -0.71
N ILE A 42 20.92 1.65 -1.07
CA ILE A 42 22.06 0.79 -1.40
C ILE A 42 22.66 1.28 -2.73
N PRO A 43 23.96 1.61 -2.80
CA PRO A 43 24.55 2.14 -4.02
C PRO A 43 24.51 1.13 -5.18
N VAL A 44 24.17 1.62 -6.37
CA VAL A 44 24.13 0.80 -7.59
C VAL A 44 25.48 0.14 -7.91
N ASP A 45 26.58 0.78 -7.51
CA ASP A 45 27.94 0.29 -7.71
C ASP A 45 28.27 -0.99 -6.93
N PHE A 46 27.45 -1.39 -5.95
CA PHE A 46 27.58 -2.72 -5.33
C PHE A 46 27.42 -3.84 -6.36
N GLY A 47 26.70 -3.58 -7.46
CA GLY A 47 26.61 -4.50 -8.61
C GLY A 47 27.92 -4.70 -9.39
N LYS A 48 28.99 -3.93 -9.11
CA LYS A 48 30.32 -4.09 -9.71
C LYS A 48 31.26 -5.00 -8.90
N LEU A 49 30.83 -5.44 -7.72
CA LEU A 49 31.67 -6.21 -6.78
C LEU A 49 31.64 -7.71 -7.11
N ASP A 50 32.19 -8.11 -8.25
CA ASP A 50 32.09 -9.49 -8.78
C ASP A 50 32.64 -10.57 -7.82
N LYS A 51 33.51 -10.18 -6.87
CA LYS A 51 34.11 -11.07 -5.87
C LYS A 51 33.33 -11.14 -4.56
N LEU A 52 32.27 -10.34 -4.41
CA LEU A 52 31.50 -10.23 -3.17
C LEU A 52 30.74 -11.51 -2.91
N SER A 53 31.14 -12.22 -1.86
CA SER A 53 30.49 -13.43 -1.38
C SER A 53 29.53 -13.17 -0.23
N GLY A 54 29.80 -12.17 0.61
CA GLY A 54 28.96 -11.81 1.75
C GLY A 54 28.62 -10.33 1.79
N LEU A 55 27.33 -10.02 1.83
CA LEU A 55 26.83 -8.66 2.02
C LEU A 55 25.85 -8.62 3.21
N SER A 56 26.23 -7.89 4.26
CA SER A 56 25.41 -7.66 5.45
C SER A 56 25.19 -6.17 5.66
N LEU A 57 23.95 -5.72 5.53
CA LEU A 57 23.53 -4.32 5.76
C LEU A 57 22.34 -4.23 6.73
N PHE A 58 22.03 -5.31 7.44
CA PHE A 58 20.85 -5.42 8.29
C PHE A 58 20.87 -4.44 9.48
N SER A 59 19.70 -4.16 10.05
CA SER A 59 19.53 -3.25 11.19
C SER A 59 20.14 -1.87 10.94
N ASN A 60 19.67 -1.21 9.87
CA ASN A 60 19.97 0.17 9.50
C ASN A 60 18.66 0.89 9.11
N GLN A 61 18.76 2.08 8.52
CA GLN A 61 17.63 2.89 8.03
C GLN A 61 17.69 3.03 6.49
N LEU A 62 18.25 2.03 5.80
CA LEU A 62 18.37 2.03 4.34
C LEU A 62 16.99 1.93 3.69
N SER A 63 16.83 2.57 2.54
CA SER A 63 15.57 2.72 1.83
C SER A 63 15.76 2.57 0.32
N GLY A 64 14.66 2.63 -0.44
CA GLY A 64 14.68 2.42 -1.88
C GLY A 64 14.82 0.94 -2.25
N GLU A 65 15.13 0.68 -3.52
CA GLU A 65 15.18 -0.66 -4.08
C GLU A 65 16.54 -1.34 -3.86
N ILE A 66 16.54 -2.68 -3.92
CA ILE A 66 17.77 -3.46 -4.03
C ILE A 66 18.29 -3.32 -5.47
N PRO A 67 19.50 -2.78 -5.71
CA PRO A 67 20.00 -2.56 -7.07
C PRO A 67 20.04 -3.84 -7.91
N GLU A 68 19.56 -3.77 -9.16
CA GLU A 68 19.47 -4.94 -10.05
C GLU A 68 20.83 -5.64 -10.26
N GLY A 69 21.92 -4.86 -10.30
CA GLY A 69 23.27 -5.37 -10.47
C GLY A 69 23.70 -6.37 -9.38
N ILE A 70 23.20 -6.22 -8.15
CA ILE A 70 23.46 -7.18 -7.06
C ILE A 70 22.91 -8.56 -7.41
N GLY A 71 21.77 -8.62 -8.12
CA GLY A 71 21.18 -9.87 -8.59
C GLY A 71 22.07 -10.67 -9.54
N ARG A 72 23.10 -10.03 -10.12
CA ARG A 72 23.99 -10.64 -11.11
C ARG A 72 25.38 -11.00 -10.57
N LEU A 73 25.64 -10.74 -9.28
CA LEU A 73 26.94 -11.00 -8.67
C LEU A 73 27.23 -12.51 -8.62
N PRO A 74 28.30 -13.02 -9.25
CA PRO A 74 28.52 -14.45 -9.43
C PRO A 74 29.02 -15.17 -8.16
N ALA A 75 29.62 -14.42 -7.23
CA ALA A 75 30.22 -14.98 -6.02
C ALA A 75 29.28 -14.97 -4.79
N LEU A 76 28.10 -14.34 -4.89
CA LEU A 76 27.24 -14.04 -3.75
C LEU A 76 26.66 -15.31 -3.10
N LYS A 77 26.89 -15.45 -1.79
CA LYS A 77 26.45 -16.59 -0.96
C LYS A 77 25.55 -16.17 0.20
N ASP A 78 25.99 -15.15 0.94
CA ASP A 78 25.29 -14.65 2.12
C ASP A 78 24.79 -13.23 1.84
N PHE A 79 23.48 -13.05 1.88
CA PHE A 79 22.83 -11.79 1.57
C PHE A 79 21.82 -11.41 2.66
N LYS A 80 22.19 -10.42 3.48
CA LYS A 80 21.47 -10.06 4.72
C LYS A 80 21.15 -8.58 4.77
N LEU A 81 19.90 -8.22 4.46
CA LEU A 81 19.40 -6.85 4.43
C LEU A 81 18.21 -6.61 5.38
N PHE A 82 17.92 -7.54 6.28
CA PHE A 82 16.76 -7.47 7.16
C PHE A 82 16.74 -6.24 8.07
N SER A 83 15.56 -5.89 8.59
CA SER A 83 15.35 -4.74 9.48
C SER A 83 15.88 -3.43 8.88
N ASN A 84 15.32 -3.06 7.73
CA ASN A 84 15.56 -1.79 7.04
C ASN A 84 14.21 -1.24 6.52
N ASN A 85 14.26 -0.20 5.68
CA ASN A 85 13.11 0.40 5.02
C ASN A 85 13.13 0.19 3.49
N LEU A 86 13.70 -0.93 3.03
CA LEU A 86 13.82 -1.25 1.61
C LEU A 86 12.46 -1.52 0.98
N SER A 87 12.29 -1.16 -0.29
CA SER A 87 11.04 -1.25 -1.05
C SER A 87 11.27 -1.83 -2.45
N GLY A 88 10.20 -2.00 -3.22
CA GLY A 88 10.28 -2.58 -4.56
C GLY A 88 10.42 -4.11 -4.53
N SER A 89 10.62 -4.71 -5.70
CA SER A 89 10.75 -6.17 -5.83
C SER A 89 12.17 -6.67 -5.64
N ILE A 90 12.30 -7.97 -5.35
CA ILE A 90 13.61 -8.63 -5.40
C ILE A 90 14.11 -8.63 -6.86
N PRO A 91 15.40 -8.33 -7.11
CA PRO A 91 15.98 -8.39 -8.45
C PRO A 91 15.70 -9.76 -9.12
N PRO A 92 15.18 -9.79 -10.35
CA PRO A 92 14.66 -11.00 -10.98
C PRO A 92 15.72 -12.07 -11.24
N TYR A 93 17.00 -11.68 -11.30
CA TYR A 93 18.12 -12.58 -11.55
C TYR A 93 18.89 -13.00 -10.30
N LEU A 94 18.48 -12.53 -9.11
CA LEU A 94 19.16 -12.89 -7.87
C LEU A 94 19.28 -14.41 -7.73
N GLY A 95 20.46 -14.89 -7.33
CA GLY A 95 20.78 -16.31 -7.19
C GLY A 95 20.84 -17.14 -8.48
N ARG A 96 20.50 -16.57 -9.64
CA ARG A 96 20.66 -17.26 -10.93
C ARG A 96 22.12 -17.49 -11.31
N TYR A 97 22.99 -16.55 -10.92
CA TYR A 97 24.42 -16.56 -11.29
C TYR A 97 25.33 -16.92 -10.13
N SER A 98 24.77 -17.13 -8.94
CA SER A 98 25.54 -17.35 -7.71
C SER A 98 25.12 -18.62 -7.00
N ALA A 99 25.98 -19.13 -6.13
CA ALA A 99 25.63 -20.22 -5.22
C ALA A 99 25.04 -19.61 -3.93
N LEU A 100 23.88 -18.96 -4.04
CA LEU A 100 23.25 -18.31 -2.89
C LEU A 100 22.87 -19.36 -1.84
N GLU A 101 23.34 -19.18 -0.61
CA GLU A 101 23.16 -20.11 0.52
C GLU A 101 22.18 -19.54 1.55
N ARG A 102 22.27 -18.23 1.83
CA ARG A 102 21.42 -17.53 2.82
C ARG A 102 20.87 -16.24 2.25
N PHE A 103 19.54 -16.10 2.29
CA PHE A 103 18.84 -14.90 1.86
C PHE A 103 17.91 -14.40 2.98
N GLU A 104 18.28 -13.28 3.59
CA GLU A 104 17.63 -12.71 4.77
C GLU A 104 17.25 -11.25 4.50
N VAL A 105 15.97 -10.98 4.22
CA VAL A 105 15.45 -9.63 3.93
C VAL A 105 14.18 -9.31 4.73
N CYS A 106 13.95 -10.04 5.81
CA CYS A 106 12.78 -9.85 6.67
C CYS A 106 12.69 -8.43 7.27
N SER A 107 11.48 -8.02 7.66
CA SER A 107 11.22 -6.70 8.24
C SER A 107 11.66 -5.55 7.34
N ASN A 108 11.07 -5.48 6.14
CA ASN A 108 11.24 -4.41 5.16
C ASN A 108 9.86 -4.06 4.55
N ARG A 109 9.83 -3.34 3.42
CA ARG A 109 8.62 -3.02 2.64
C ARG A 109 8.70 -3.59 1.22
N LEU A 110 9.36 -4.73 1.05
CA LEU A 110 9.57 -5.37 -0.24
C LEU A 110 8.26 -5.93 -0.79
N THR A 111 8.06 -5.84 -2.10
CA THR A 111 6.82 -6.18 -2.80
C THR A 111 7.08 -7.17 -3.94
N GLY A 112 6.02 -7.52 -4.67
CA GLY A 112 6.10 -8.37 -5.85
C GLY A 112 6.12 -9.86 -5.51
N ASN A 113 6.30 -10.68 -6.54
CA ASN A 113 6.35 -12.12 -6.40
C ASN A 113 7.79 -12.56 -6.11
N LEU A 114 7.93 -13.74 -5.51
CA LEU A 114 9.24 -14.38 -5.40
C LEU A 114 9.78 -14.67 -6.82
N PRO A 115 11.02 -14.24 -7.14
CA PRO A 115 11.58 -14.48 -8.47
C PRO A 115 11.79 -15.98 -8.70
N GLY A 116 12.00 -16.36 -9.97
CA GLY A 116 12.30 -17.74 -10.36
C GLY A 116 13.59 -18.33 -9.77
N ILE A 117 14.29 -17.61 -8.87
CA ILE A 117 15.40 -18.13 -8.05
C ILE A 117 15.01 -19.40 -7.30
N PHE A 118 13.73 -19.57 -6.95
CA PHE A 118 13.28 -20.77 -6.23
C PHE A 118 12.90 -21.91 -7.16
N MET A 119 12.70 -21.66 -8.46
CA MET A 119 12.33 -22.72 -9.41
C MET A 119 13.60 -23.46 -9.90
N PRO A 120 13.63 -24.80 -9.88
CA PRO A 120 14.58 -25.60 -10.62
C PRO A 120 14.54 -25.22 -12.10
N TRP A 121 15.64 -24.66 -12.57
CA TRP A 121 15.83 -24.40 -13.99
C TRP A 121 15.97 -25.76 -14.70
N ARG A 122 14.86 -26.29 -15.24
CA ARG A 122 14.88 -27.50 -16.09
C ARG A 122 15.65 -27.28 -17.40
N GLU A 123 15.88 -26.02 -17.78
CA GLU A 123 16.66 -25.67 -18.95
C GLU A 123 18.04 -25.14 -18.55
N LEU A 124 19.07 -25.89 -18.97
CA LEU A 124 20.51 -25.61 -18.94
C LEU A 124 21.28 -26.10 -17.70
N ASN A 125 22.09 -27.15 -17.90
CA ASN A 125 23.27 -27.63 -17.15
C ASN A 125 24.03 -26.53 -16.36
N ARG A 126 23.46 -25.98 -15.29
CA ARG A 126 24.10 -25.02 -14.39
C ARG A 126 23.69 -25.29 -12.94
N ARG A 127 24.64 -25.00 -12.05
CA ARG A 127 24.74 -25.38 -10.64
C ARG A 127 23.39 -25.47 -9.92
N ALA A 128 23.17 -26.59 -9.23
CA ALA A 128 22.04 -26.75 -8.32
C ALA A 128 21.97 -25.58 -7.33
N LEU A 129 20.78 -25.03 -7.14
CA LEU A 129 20.48 -24.05 -6.11
C LEU A 129 20.84 -24.64 -4.74
N ASN A 130 21.79 -24.03 -4.04
CA ASN A 130 22.25 -24.44 -2.70
C ASN A 130 21.62 -23.55 -1.60
N LEU A 131 20.41 -23.05 -1.83
CA LEU A 131 19.76 -22.19 -0.86
C LEU A 131 19.34 -23.01 0.36
N GLN A 132 19.91 -22.68 1.50
CA GLN A 132 19.68 -23.38 2.77
C GLN A 132 18.69 -22.62 3.66
N LEU A 133 18.70 -21.29 3.59
CA LEU A 133 17.92 -20.43 4.46
C LEU A 133 17.26 -19.30 3.66
N LEU A 134 15.94 -19.23 3.77
CA LEU A 134 15.11 -18.17 3.21
C LEU A 134 14.29 -17.49 4.32
N MET A 135 14.63 -16.25 4.66
CA MET A 135 13.91 -15.44 5.65
C MET A 135 13.46 -14.12 5.03
N ILE A 136 12.17 -14.04 4.72
CA ILE A 136 11.54 -12.91 4.01
C ILE A 136 10.29 -12.39 4.73
N SER A 137 10.10 -12.83 5.98
CA SER A 137 8.95 -12.48 6.81
C SER A 137 8.81 -10.96 6.99
N ASP A 138 7.62 -10.49 7.32
CA ASP A 138 7.33 -9.06 7.59
C ASP A 138 7.67 -8.17 6.38
N ASN A 139 7.01 -8.43 5.27
CA ASN A 139 7.11 -7.68 4.02
C ASN A 139 5.72 -7.56 3.35
N LEU A 140 5.68 -7.19 2.08
CA LEU A 140 4.47 -7.05 1.27
C LEU A 140 4.50 -7.97 0.04
N PHE A 141 5.18 -9.13 0.13
CA PHE A 141 5.27 -10.08 -0.97
C PHE A 141 3.90 -10.67 -1.32
N THR A 142 3.66 -10.88 -2.61
CA THR A 142 2.41 -11.39 -3.18
C THR A 142 2.65 -12.62 -4.03
N GLY A 143 1.58 -13.17 -4.61
CA GLY A 143 1.64 -14.29 -5.53
C GLY A 143 1.65 -15.63 -4.81
N GLU A 144 1.84 -16.70 -5.57
CA GLU A 144 1.87 -18.07 -5.04
C GLU A 144 3.29 -18.48 -4.66
N LEU A 145 3.40 -19.43 -3.73
CA LEU A 145 4.67 -20.11 -3.50
C LEU A 145 4.99 -21.01 -4.71
N PRO A 146 6.24 -20.99 -5.20
CA PRO A 146 6.65 -21.90 -6.26
C PRO A 146 6.55 -23.35 -5.80
N ASN A 147 6.00 -24.19 -6.67
CA ASN A 147 5.77 -25.62 -6.44
C ASN A 147 7.06 -26.44 -6.32
N GLU A 148 8.13 -25.94 -6.93
CA GLU A 148 9.48 -26.47 -6.81
C GLU A 148 10.36 -25.45 -6.06
N VAL A 149 11.12 -25.90 -5.05
CA VAL A 149 12.10 -25.08 -4.29
C VAL A 149 13.45 -25.80 -4.19
N SER A 150 14.51 -25.10 -3.77
CA SER A 150 15.82 -25.72 -3.55
C SER A 150 15.72 -26.95 -2.64
N THR A 151 16.31 -28.06 -3.07
CA THR A 151 16.38 -29.30 -2.29
C THR A 151 17.24 -29.19 -1.05
N SER A 152 18.08 -28.15 -0.96
CA SER A 152 18.95 -27.89 0.20
C SER A 152 18.28 -27.00 1.26
N LEU A 153 17.04 -26.56 1.03
CA LEU A 153 16.35 -25.62 1.90
C LEU A 153 16.00 -26.29 3.25
N SER A 154 16.55 -25.72 4.32
CA SER A 154 16.35 -26.16 5.70
C SER A 154 15.41 -25.25 6.50
N ARG A 155 15.37 -23.97 6.16
CA ARG A 155 14.53 -22.97 6.84
C ARG A 155 13.84 -22.06 5.84
N LEU A 156 12.52 -22.01 5.94
CA LEU A 156 11.64 -21.17 5.16
C LEU A 156 10.73 -20.36 6.08
N GLU A 157 11.00 -19.06 6.20
CA GLU A 157 10.21 -18.14 7.02
C GLU A 157 9.66 -16.99 6.18
N ILE A 158 8.37 -17.06 5.88
CA ILE A 158 7.65 -16.16 4.97
C ILE A 158 6.44 -15.50 5.63
N SER A 159 6.34 -15.55 6.95
CA SER A 159 5.18 -15.05 7.69
C SER A 159 4.95 -13.56 7.51
N ASN A 160 3.74 -13.10 7.78
CA ASN A 160 3.37 -11.67 7.70
C ASN A 160 3.65 -11.09 6.30
N ASN A 161 3.04 -11.71 5.29
CA ASN A 161 3.10 -11.28 3.89
C ASN A 161 1.68 -11.36 3.26
N LYS A 162 1.59 -11.29 1.93
CA LYS A 162 0.34 -11.41 1.18
C LYS A 162 0.40 -12.58 0.18
N PHE A 163 1.12 -13.64 0.51
CA PHE A 163 1.16 -14.83 -0.33
C PHE A 163 -0.22 -15.49 -0.40
N SER A 164 -0.59 -16.02 -1.56
CA SER A 164 -1.91 -16.59 -1.85
C SER A 164 -1.79 -17.94 -2.55
N GLY A 165 -2.94 -18.53 -2.90
CA GLY A 165 -3.00 -19.81 -3.60
C GLY A 165 -2.77 -21.00 -2.66
N SER A 166 -2.75 -22.20 -3.22
CA SER A 166 -2.47 -23.43 -2.49
C SER A 166 -0.98 -23.75 -2.46
N ILE A 167 -0.49 -24.29 -1.34
CA ILE A 167 0.87 -24.82 -1.28
C ILE A 167 0.90 -26.18 -1.97
N SER A 168 1.56 -26.25 -3.13
CA SER A 168 1.81 -27.49 -3.87
C SER A 168 3.30 -27.82 -3.79
N ILE A 169 3.65 -29.10 -3.59
CA ILE A 169 5.05 -29.54 -3.49
C ILE A 169 5.30 -30.56 -4.59
N GLU A 170 6.23 -30.27 -5.50
CA GLU A 170 6.59 -31.15 -6.60
C GLU A 170 8.01 -31.74 -6.46
N GLY A 171 8.18 -32.96 -6.97
CA GLY A 171 9.48 -33.63 -7.05
C GLY A 171 10.13 -33.86 -5.69
N ASN A 172 11.41 -33.52 -5.56
CA ASN A 172 12.19 -33.71 -4.32
C ASN A 172 12.30 -32.43 -3.46
N SER A 173 11.43 -31.47 -3.72
CA SER A 173 11.43 -30.18 -3.06
C SER A 173 11.13 -30.35 -1.56
N TRP A 174 11.62 -29.44 -0.71
CA TRP A 174 11.33 -29.39 0.74
C TRP A 174 11.87 -30.56 1.59
N ARG A 175 12.60 -31.53 1.00
CA ARG A 175 13.10 -32.71 1.71
C ARG A 175 13.92 -32.39 2.96
N ASN A 176 14.78 -31.37 2.91
CA ASN A 176 15.63 -31.03 4.05
C ASN A 176 15.00 -30.00 4.99
N LEU A 177 13.70 -29.71 4.86
CA LEU A 177 13.08 -28.60 5.57
C LEU A 177 12.85 -28.94 7.05
N GLU A 178 13.47 -28.15 7.93
CA GLU A 178 13.38 -28.26 9.38
C GLU A 178 12.41 -27.23 9.98
N VAL A 179 12.35 -26.03 9.39
CA VAL A 179 11.52 -24.93 9.84
C VAL A 179 10.69 -24.39 8.68
N PHE A 180 9.38 -24.47 8.83
CA PHE A 180 8.43 -23.81 7.94
C PHE A 180 7.50 -22.89 8.71
N ASN A 181 7.60 -21.59 8.44
CA ASN A 181 6.70 -20.58 8.99
C ASN A 181 6.07 -19.78 7.84
N ALA A 182 4.78 -20.02 7.60
CA ALA A 182 3.97 -19.33 6.60
C ALA A 182 2.76 -18.61 7.24
N SER A 183 2.80 -18.37 8.55
CA SER A 183 1.71 -17.74 9.28
C SER A 183 1.35 -16.34 8.75
N ASN A 184 0.11 -15.92 8.97
CA ASN A 184 -0.39 -14.60 8.59
C ASN A 184 -0.14 -14.26 7.11
N ASN A 185 -0.79 -15.04 6.24
CA ASN A 185 -0.79 -14.89 4.79
C ASN A 185 -2.23 -15.13 4.26
N GLN A 186 -2.39 -15.34 2.95
CA GLN A 186 -3.66 -15.60 2.29
C GLN A 186 -3.67 -16.98 1.62
N PHE A 187 -2.92 -17.95 2.14
CA PHE A 187 -2.87 -19.30 1.59
C PHE A 187 -4.22 -20.01 1.72
N THR A 188 -4.60 -20.73 0.68
CA THR A 188 -5.85 -21.49 0.57
C THR A 188 -5.55 -22.98 0.31
N GLY A 189 -6.59 -23.78 0.03
CA GLY A 189 -6.45 -25.21 -0.25
C GLY A 189 -6.29 -26.04 1.03
N THR A 190 -5.74 -27.24 0.90
CA THR A 190 -5.49 -28.17 2.01
C THR A 190 -4.04 -28.09 2.48
N ILE A 191 -3.76 -28.53 3.71
CA ILE A 191 -2.38 -28.76 4.15
C ILE A 191 -1.79 -29.88 3.27
N PRO A 192 -0.69 -29.65 2.54
CA PRO A 192 -0.13 -30.62 1.60
C PRO A 192 0.37 -31.87 2.34
N LEU A 193 0.02 -33.04 1.83
CA LEU A 193 0.40 -34.34 2.41
C LEU A 193 1.92 -34.55 2.33
N GLU A 194 2.57 -33.91 1.37
CA GLU A 194 4.00 -33.96 1.11
C GLU A 194 4.82 -33.38 2.27
N LEU A 195 4.27 -32.43 3.04
CA LEU A 195 4.90 -31.95 4.29
C LEU A 195 4.97 -33.04 5.36
N THR A 196 4.16 -34.09 5.22
CA THR A 196 3.94 -35.15 6.21
C THR A 196 4.43 -36.52 5.73
N ALA A 197 5.00 -36.60 4.52
CA ALA A 197 5.37 -37.86 3.91
C ALA A 197 6.53 -38.51 4.69
N LEU A 198 6.26 -39.69 5.24
CA LEU A 198 7.22 -40.61 5.85
C LEU A 198 7.67 -41.69 4.86
N PRO A 199 8.79 -42.39 5.12
CA PRO A 199 9.23 -43.52 4.32
C PRO A 199 8.29 -44.71 4.58
N ASN A 200 7.69 -45.26 3.52
CA ASN A 200 6.73 -46.39 3.49
C ASN A 200 5.32 -46.06 4.03
N MET A 201 4.23 -46.39 3.33
CA MET A 201 3.99 -47.58 2.52
C MET A 201 3.32 -47.24 1.18
N THR A 202 3.66 -48.00 0.13
CA THR A 202 3.05 -48.08 -1.22
C THR A 202 3.42 -47.08 -2.31
N ILE A 203 4.28 -46.08 -2.06
CA ILE A 203 4.94 -45.35 -3.16
C ILE A 203 6.24 -46.10 -3.50
N PRO A 204 6.51 -46.49 -4.76
CA PRO A 204 7.70 -47.25 -5.13
C PRO A 204 8.97 -46.59 -4.57
N GLU A 205 9.93 -47.42 -4.12
CA GLU A 205 11.16 -47.12 -3.37
C GLU A 205 12.15 -46.08 -3.98
N LYS A 206 11.70 -45.16 -4.85
CA LYS A 206 12.52 -44.08 -5.44
C LYS A 206 12.28 -42.70 -4.83
N PHE A 207 11.30 -42.52 -3.96
CA PHE A 207 10.93 -41.19 -3.44
C PHE A 207 10.82 -41.13 -1.92
N GLY A 208 11.84 -41.60 -1.19
CA GLY A 208 11.93 -41.36 0.25
C GLY A 208 11.90 -39.86 0.57
N PHE A 209 10.78 -39.37 1.10
CA PHE A 209 10.59 -38.03 1.62
C PHE A 209 10.86 -38.10 3.12
N LEU A 210 11.96 -37.51 3.59
CA LEU A 210 12.31 -37.46 5.00
C LEU A 210 12.52 -36.00 5.36
N THR A 211 11.48 -35.34 5.86
CA THR A 211 11.63 -34.01 6.45
C THR A 211 11.94 -34.15 7.93
N ASP A 212 13.05 -33.59 8.39
CA ASP A 212 13.33 -33.34 9.81
C ASP A 212 12.54 -32.13 10.30
N LEU A 213 11.27 -31.99 9.87
CA LEU A 213 10.45 -30.83 10.20
C LEU A 213 10.23 -30.79 11.71
N VAL A 214 10.76 -29.74 12.34
CA VAL A 214 10.72 -29.52 13.80
C VAL A 214 9.75 -28.39 14.14
N LYS A 215 9.60 -27.39 13.25
CA LYS A 215 8.70 -26.25 13.45
C LYS A 215 7.81 -26.08 12.23
N LEU A 216 6.50 -26.13 12.45
CA LEU A 216 5.47 -25.83 11.45
C LEU A 216 4.50 -24.77 11.98
N ASP A 217 4.45 -23.64 11.31
CA ASP A 217 3.49 -22.58 11.58
C ASP A 217 2.73 -22.19 10.31
N LEU A 218 1.44 -22.52 10.27
CA LEU A 218 0.50 -22.20 9.20
C LEU A 218 -0.67 -21.35 9.72
N SER A 219 -0.54 -20.74 10.89
CA SER A 219 -1.65 -20.00 11.51
C SER A 219 -2.07 -18.79 10.68
N ASP A 220 -3.29 -18.31 10.91
CA ASP A 220 -3.79 -17.06 10.32
C ASP A 220 -3.72 -17.07 8.78
N ASN A 221 -4.33 -18.11 8.21
CA ASN A 221 -4.46 -18.34 6.78
C ASN A 221 -5.89 -18.79 6.46
N GLN A 222 -6.13 -19.30 5.25
CA GLN A 222 -7.43 -19.78 4.79
C GLN A 222 -7.37 -21.28 4.42
N PHE A 223 -6.46 -22.05 5.06
CA PHE A 223 -6.37 -23.49 4.84
C PHE A 223 -7.67 -24.18 5.24
N SER A 224 -8.07 -25.20 4.50
CA SER A 224 -9.34 -25.91 4.64
C SER A 224 -9.15 -27.42 4.54
N GLY A 225 -10.24 -28.17 4.70
CA GLY A 225 -10.18 -29.64 4.66
C GLY A 225 -9.65 -30.23 5.97
N LYS A 226 -9.26 -31.52 5.90
CA LYS A 226 -8.82 -32.27 7.08
C LYS A 226 -7.33 -32.05 7.33
N ILE A 227 -6.95 -32.04 8.60
CA ILE A 227 -5.53 -32.17 9.00
C ILE A 227 -5.08 -33.58 8.59
N PRO A 228 -4.00 -33.73 7.78
CA PRO A 228 -3.48 -35.04 7.40
C PRO A 228 -3.09 -35.84 8.67
N PRO A 229 -3.62 -37.06 8.88
CA PRO A 229 -3.25 -37.87 10.04
C PRO A 229 -1.75 -38.15 10.14
N GLN A 230 -1.08 -38.22 9.00
CA GLN A 230 0.37 -38.40 8.86
C GLN A 230 1.17 -37.28 9.51
N LEU A 231 0.59 -36.08 9.69
CA LEU A 231 1.21 -35.00 10.44
C LEU A 231 1.54 -35.44 11.87
N GLY A 232 0.73 -36.32 12.47
CA GLY A 232 0.97 -36.89 13.80
C GLY A 232 2.24 -37.73 13.90
N HIS A 233 2.83 -38.15 12.79
CA HIS A 233 4.10 -38.86 12.80
C HIS A 233 5.33 -37.95 12.93
N LEU A 234 5.17 -36.65 12.66
CA LEU A 234 6.24 -35.68 12.83
C LEU A 234 6.45 -35.40 14.33
N ARG A 235 7.71 -35.20 14.71
CA ARG A 235 8.08 -34.83 16.08
C ARG A 235 8.25 -33.31 16.18
N LEU A 236 7.16 -32.59 15.96
CA LEU A 236 7.17 -31.12 15.97
C LEU A 236 7.40 -30.58 17.38
N VAL A 237 8.48 -29.82 17.57
CA VAL A 237 8.69 -29.00 18.77
C VAL A 237 7.71 -27.84 18.79
N PHE A 238 7.31 -27.35 17.61
CA PHE A 238 6.30 -26.30 17.47
C PHE A 238 5.35 -26.61 16.32
N LEU A 239 4.06 -26.58 16.64
CA LEU A 239 2.97 -26.66 15.67
C LEU A 239 2.00 -25.52 15.93
N ASN A 240 1.60 -24.79 14.89
CA ASN A 240 0.48 -23.88 14.98
C ASN A 240 -0.32 -23.87 13.67
N LEU A 241 -1.61 -24.24 13.77
CA LEU A 241 -2.59 -24.26 12.68
C LEU A 241 -3.81 -23.39 13.00
N SER A 242 -3.71 -22.52 14.03
CA SER A 242 -4.85 -21.74 14.51
C SER A 242 -5.33 -20.75 13.46
N SER A 243 -6.57 -20.29 13.58
CA SER A 243 -7.14 -19.26 12.69
C SER A 243 -7.10 -19.67 11.21
N ASN A 244 -7.73 -20.81 10.91
CA ASN A 244 -7.91 -21.34 9.57
C ASN A 244 -9.35 -21.88 9.41
N ASN A 245 -9.63 -22.53 8.28
CA ASN A 245 -10.92 -23.15 7.97
C ASN A 245 -10.84 -24.69 8.03
N LEU A 246 -9.96 -25.24 8.88
CA LEU A 246 -9.74 -26.68 8.98
C LEU A 246 -10.95 -27.38 9.62
N MET A 247 -11.14 -28.65 9.25
CA MET A 247 -12.27 -29.45 9.70
C MET A 247 -11.91 -30.91 10.00
N GLY A 248 -12.80 -31.59 10.71
CA GLY A 248 -12.64 -33.00 11.06
C GLY A 248 -11.86 -33.20 12.35
N LYS A 249 -11.36 -34.42 12.52
CA LYS A 249 -10.74 -34.84 13.78
C LYS A 249 -9.26 -34.41 13.83
N ILE A 250 -8.82 -33.91 14.98
CA ILE A 250 -7.41 -33.64 15.26
C ILE A 250 -6.64 -34.98 15.43
N PRO A 251 -5.43 -35.14 14.87
CA PRO A 251 -4.59 -36.32 15.11
C PRO A 251 -4.36 -36.55 16.60
N THR A 252 -4.46 -37.81 17.06
CA THR A 252 -4.43 -38.14 18.49
C THR A 252 -3.11 -37.78 19.16
N GLU A 253 -2.04 -37.75 18.38
CA GLU A 253 -0.68 -37.40 18.78
C GLU A 253 -0.57 -35.92 19.19
N TYR A 254 -1.48 -35.07 18.69
CA TYR A 254 -1.57 -33.65 19.02
C TYR A 254 -2.77 -33.30 19.91
N GLU A 255 -3.53 -34.28 20.42
CA GLU A 255 -4.56 -34.06 21.46
C GLU A 255 -3.93 -33.87 22.86
N ASP A 256 -2.87 -33.06 22.97
CA ASP A 256 -2.12 -32.76 24.20
C ASP A 256 -2.25 -31.26 24.57
N ALA A 257 -2.14 -30.94 25.87
CA ALA A 257 -2.20 -29.56 26.36
C ALA A 257 -1.12 -28.65 25.75
N ALA A 258 0.04 -29.19 25.36
CA ALA A 258 1.10 -28.44 24.69
C ALA A 258 0.69 -27.86 23.33
N TYR A 259 -0.23 -28.52 22.62
CA TYR A 259 -0.74 -28.08 21.31
C TYR A 259 -2.15 -27.48 21.38
N ALA A 260 -2.64 -27.19 22.59
CA ALA A 260 -3.98 -26.67 22.84
C ALA A 260 -4.33 -25.46 21.97
N THR A 261 -3.40 -24.53 21.88
CA THR A 261 -3.58 -23.26 21.16
C THR A 261 -3.45 -23.41 19.66
N SER A 262 -2.74 -24.45 19.21
CA SER A 262 -2.40 -24.72 17.81
C SER A 262 -3.61 -24.97 16.92
N PHE A 263 -4.79 -25.23 17.49
CA PHE A 263 -6.01 -25.56 16.75
C PHE A 263 -7.16 -24.57 16.99
N LEU A 264 -6.91 -23.48 17.72
CA LEU A 264 -7.92 -22.46 17.99
C LEU A 264 -8.44 -21.82 16.71
N ASN A 265 -9.64 -21.23 16.76
CA ASN A 265 -10.27 -20.53 15.64
C ASN A 265 -10.45 -21.38 14.37
N ASN A 266 -10.61 -22.69 14.52
CA ASN A 266 -10.99 -23.62 13.45
C ASN A 266 -12.32 -24.31 13.81
N PRO A 267 -13.48 -23.73 13.49
CA PRO A 267 -14.78 -24.19 14.01
C PRO A 267 -15.20 -25.58 13.55
N GLY A 268 -14.58 -26.10 12.48
CA GLY A 268 -14.81 -27.43 11.95
C GLY A 268 -14.02 -28.55 12.64
N LEU A 269 -13.06 -28.21 13.50
CA LEU A 269 -12.22 -29.19 14.19
C LEU A 269 -12.92 -29.79 15.43
N CYS A 270 -12.59 -31.04 15.71
CA CYS A 270 -13.08 -31.78 16.87
C CYS A 270 -12.01 -32.73 17.43
N THR A 271 -12.15 -33.09 18.70
CA THR A 271 -11.24 -34.00 19.44
C THR A 271 -11.92 -35.32 19.77
N ARG A 272 -11.13 -36.37 20.07
CA ARG A 272 -11.67 -37.66 20.55
C ARG A 272 -12.17 -37.57 21.98
N ARG A 273 -11.40 -36.90 22.85
CA ARG A 273 -11.72 -36.71 24.28
C ARG A 273 -12.07 -35.25 24.53
N SER A 274 -12.85 -34.98 25.59
CA SER A 274 -13.08 -33.61 26.03
C SER A 274 -11.78 -33.06 26.62
N SER A 275 -10.99 -32.47 25.74
CA SER A 275 -9.77 -31.74 26.05
C SER A 275 -9.75 -30.55 25.09
N LEU A 276 -9.16 -29.43 25.54
CA LEU A 276 -8.73 -28.32 24.66
C LEU A 276 -9.80 -27.35 24.14
N TYR A 277 -10.85 -27.01 24.89
CA TYR A 277 -11.91 -26.04 24.47
C TYR A 277 -12.63 -26.40 23.15
N LEU A 278 -12.34 -27.58 22.58
CA LEU A 278 -12.82 -28.05 21.29
C LEU A 278 -13.94 -29.08 21.46
N LYS A 279 -14.80 -29.18 20.44
CA LYS A 279 -15.95 -30.08 20.46
C LYS A 279 -15.50 -31.54 20.34
N VAL A 280 -16.16 -32.46 21.04
CA VAL A 280 -15.93 -33.90 20.87
C VAL A 280 -16.60 -34.39 19.59
N CYS A 281 -15.91 -35.19 18.77
CA CYS A 281 -16.33 -35.58 17.41
C CYS A 281 -17.64 -36.41 17.31
N ASN A 282 -18.30 -36.75 18.42
CA ASN A 282 -19.56 -37.51 18.45
C ASN A 282 -20.64 -36.84 19.31
N SER A 283 -20.47 -35.56 19.64
CA SER A 283 -21.56 -34.79 20.21
C SER A 283 -22.69 -34.76 19.17
N ARG A 284 -23.86 -35.35 19.47
CA ARG A 284 -25.09 -35.05 18.72
C ARG A 284 -25.10 -33.55 18.46
N PRO A 285 -25.49 -33.05 17.26
CA PRO A 285 -25.59 -31.63 17.06
C PRO A 285 -26.48 -31.11 18.20
N GLN A 286 -25.86 -30.41 19.15
CA GLN A 286 -26.61 -29.59 20.07
C GLN A 286 -27.32 -28.67 19.10
N LYS A 287 -28.66 -28.86 18.97
CA LYS A 287 -29.53 -28.04 18.12
C LYS A 287 -28.91 -26.67 18.15
N SER A 288 -28.44 -26.19 16.99
CA SER A 288 -27.84 -24.87 16.90
C SER A 288 -28.72 -24.00 17.76
N SER A 289 -28.16 -23.48 18.85
CA SER A 289 -28.93 -22.57 19.67
C SER A 289 -29.45 -21.55 18.67
N LYS A 290 -30.75 -21.26 18.74
CA LYS A 290 -31.42 -20.26 17.90
C LYS A 290 -30.72 -18.88 17.94
N THR A 291 -29.62 -18.76 18.68
CA THR A 291 -28.64 -17.69 18.67
C THR A 291 -28.00 -17.43 17.31
N SER A 292 -27.81 -18.40 16.40
CA SER A 292 -27.18 -18.10 15.09
C SER A 292 -28.13 -17.37 14.13
N THR A 293 -29.41 -17.78 14.07
CA THR A 293 -30.43 -17.03 13.33
C THR A 293 -30.78 -15.71 14.01
N GLN A 294 -30.75 -15.64 15.34
CA GLN A 294 -30.89 -14.37 16.07
C GLN A 294 -29.70 -13.43 15.84
N PHE A 295 -28.46 -13.93 15.80
CA PHE A 295 -27.27 -13.12 15.50
C PHE A 295 -27.25 -12.67 14.05
N LEU A 296 -27.59 -13.55 13.10
CA LEU A 296 -27.73 -13.19 11.69
C LEU A 296 -28.86 -12.17 11.50
N ALA A 297 -29.99 -12.35 12.19
CA ALA A 297 -31.07 -11.36 12.20
C ALA A 297 -30.62 -10.04 12.85
N LEU A 298 -29.80 -10.10 13.91
CA LEU A 298 -29.23 -8.91 14.53
C LEU A 298 -28.30 -8.20 13.55
N ILE A 299 -27.36 -8.91 12.92
CA ILE A 299 -26.40 -8.37 11.95
C ILE A 299 -27.15 -7.79 10.74
N LEU A 300 -28.11 -8.52 10.19
CA LEU A 300 -28.96 -8.05 9.10
C LEU A 300 -29.80 -6.85 9.51
N SER A 301 -30.34 -6.82 10.73
CA SER A 301 -31.09 -5.68 11.26
C SER A 301 -30.18 -4.47 11.48
N THR A 302 -28.94 -4.67 11.94
CA THR A 302 -27.96 -3.59 12.12
C THR A 302 -27.45 -3.07 10.78
N LEU A 303 -27.25 -3.94 9.79
CA LEU A 303 -26.88 -3.56 8.43
C LEU A 303 -28.03 -2.81 7.76
N PHE A 304 -29.27 -3.25 7.96
CA PHE A 304 -30.45 -2.58 7.45
C PHE A 304 -30.68 -1.23 8.14
N ALA A 305 -30.48 -1.14 9.45
CA ALA A 305 -30.54 0.13 10.19
C ALA A 305 -29.41 1.07 9.76
N ALA A 306 -28.19 0.58 9.56
CA ALA A 306 -27.07 1.36 9.05
C ALA A 306 -27.32 1.83 7.61
N PHE A 307 -27.91 0.99 6.77
CA PHE A 307 -28.32 1.34 5.41
C PHE A 307 -29.43 2.39 5.42
N LEU A 308 -30.44 2.27 6.29
CA LEU A 308 -31.47 3.29 6.48
C LEU A 308 -30.88 4.59 7.01
N LEU A 309 -29.94 4.54 7.94
CA LEU A 309 -29.21 5.71 8.44
C LEU A 309 -28.35 6.35 7.35
N ALA A 310 -27.71 5.55 6.49
CA ALA A 310 -26.94 6.04 5.35
C ALA A 310 -27.86 6.65 4.29
N LEU A 311 -29.03 6.08 4.02
CA LEU A 311 -30.06 6.67 3.15
C LEU A 311 -30.64 7.95 3.75
N LEU A 312 -30.87 7.99 5.06
CA LEU A 312 -31.34 9.18 5.76
C LEU A 312 -30.27 10.27 5.77
N PHE A 313 -29.00 9.90 5.99
CA PHE A 313 -27.86 10.81 5.88
C PHE A 313 -27.68 11.28 4.44
N ALA A 314 -27.78 10.42 3.44
CA ALA A 314 -27.76 10.78 2.03
C ALA A 314 -28.95 11.69 1.68
N PHE A 315 -30.14 11.43 2.21
CA PHE A 315 -31.32 12.29 2.03
C PHE A 315 -31.15 13.64 2.73
N ILE A 316 -30.58 13.68 3.93
CA ILE A 316 -30.22 14.92 4.63
C ILE A 316 -29.14 15.65 3.85
N MET A 317 -28.12 14.96 3.34
CA MET A 317 -27.06 15.54 2.51
C MET A 317 -27.61 16.03 1.18
N ILE A 318 -28.56 15.34 0.56
CA ILE A 318 -29.28 15.78 -0.64
C ILE A 318 -30.19 16.96 -0.30
N ARG A 319 -30.84 16.99 0.86
CA ARG A 319 -31.64 18.14 1.31
C ARG A 319 -30.77 19.33 1.68
N VAL A 320 -29.61 19.12 2.29
CA VAL A 320 -28.61 20.15 2.59
C VAL A 320 -27.96 20.62 1.31
N HIS A 321 -27.70 19.73 0.35
CA HIS A 321 -27.15 20.06 -0.96
C HIS A 321 -28.19 20.74 -1.85
N ARG A 322 -29.47 20.35 -1.82
CA ARG A 322 -30.59 21.05 -2.45
C ARG A 322 -30.89 22.38 -1.77
N LYS A 323 -30.80 22.47 -0.44
CA LYS A 323 -30.96 23.72 0.32
C LYS A 323 -29.74 24.62 0.15
N ARG A 324 -28.54 24.07 -0.09
CA ARG A 324 -27.35 24.82 -0.53
C ARG A 324 -27.52 25.26 -1.98
N HIS A 325 -27.98 24.41 -2.89
CA HIS A 325 -28.29 24.79 -4.27
C HIS A 325 -29.42 25.83 -4.38
N HIS A 326 -30.44 25.78 -3.50
CA HIS A 326 -31.48 26.80 -3.38
C HIS A 326 -31.07 28.02 -2.52
N LYS A 327 -29.90 28.00 -1.88
CA LYS A 327 -29.33 29.13 -1.12
C LYS A 327 -27.99 29.60 -1.72
N LEU A 328 -27.66 29.11 -2.91
CA LEU A 328 -26.52 29.48 -3.74
C LEU A 328 -27.02 29.99 -5.10
N ASP A 329 -28.21 30.60 -5.11
CA ASP A 329 -28.45 31.76 -5.97
C ASP A 329 -27.84 32.94 -5.23
N SER A 330 -26.63 33.31 -5.63
CA SER A 330 -25.97 34.53 -5.20
C SER A 330 -26.72 35.71 -5.81
N GLU A 331 -27.43 36.51 -5.01
CA GLU A 331 -28.02 37.77 -5.46
C GLU A 331 -26.91 38.72 -5.91
N TRP A 332 -26.76 38.90 -7.23
CA TRP A 332 -25.97 39.99 -7.79
C TRP A 332 -26.59 41.32 -7.37
N LYS A 333 -25.82 42.19 -6.71
CA LYS A 333 -26.29 43.55 -6.41
C LYS A 333 -26.10 44.42 -7.64
N PHE A 334 -27.20 44.71 -8.32
CA PHE A 334 -27.25 45.62 -9.45
C PHE A 334 -27.74 46.99 -8.98
N ILE A 335 -26.85 47.98 -8.94
CA ILE A 335 -27.19 49.35 -8.52
C ILE A 335 -27.26 50.23 -9.76
N ASN A 336 -28.47 50.70 -10.08
CA ASN A 336 -28.74 51.57 -11.20
C ASN A 336 -28.86 53.02 -10.76
N PHE A 337 -28.11 53.91 -11.40
CA PHE A 337 -28.23 55.35 -11.20
C PHE A 337 -29.05 56.00 -12.32
N HIS A 338 -29.22 55.29 -13.44
CA HIS A 338 -29.93 55.75 -14.62
C HIS A 338 -30.86 54.64 -15.15
N LYS A 339 -31.83 55.00 -16.01
CA LYS A 339 -32.69 54.02 -16.68
C LYS A 339 -31.88 53.31 -17.77
N LEU A 340 -31.72 51.99 -17.63
CA LEU A 340 -30.92 51.17 -18.55
C LEU A 340 -31.82 50.18 -19.30
N ASN A 341 -31.39 49.76 -20.48
CA ASN A 341 -32.08 48.77 -21.32
C ASN A 341 -31.22 47.52 -21.60
N PHE A 342 -30.09 47.38 -20.91
CA PHE A 342 -29.19 46.23 -20.98
C PHE A 342 -29.12 45.51 -19.64
N THR A 343 -28.83 44.21 -19.67
CA THR A 343 -28.70 43.37 -18.46
C THR A 343 -27.24 43.13 -18.09
N GLU A 344 -27.02 42.63 -16.88
CA GLU A 344 -25.70 42.19 -16.41
C GLU A 344 -25.04 41.21 -17.38
N SER A 345 -25.80 40.25 -17.90
CA SER A 345 -25.29 39.24 -18.84
C SER A 345 -24.82 39.86 -20.17
N ASN A 346 -25.43 40.95 -20.62
CA ASN A 346 -24.94 41.71 -21.78
C ASN A 346 -23.56 42.33 -21.52
N ILE A 347 -23.32 42.81 -20.29
CA ILE A 347 -22.04 43.40 -19.89
C ILE A 347 -20.96 42.34 -19.68
N VAL A 348 -21.26 41.31 -18.90
CA VAL A 348 -20.30 40.25 -18.55
C VAL A 348 -19.84 39.48 -19.79
N SER A 349 -20.75 39.20 -20.74
CA SER A 349 -20.39 38.55 -22.00
C SER A 349 -19.45 39.38 -22.89
N GLY A 350 -19.39 40.70 -22.68
CA GLY A 350 -18.48 41.62 -23.36
C GLY A 350 -17.07 41.73 -22.75
N LEU A 351 -16.83 41.18 -21.55
CA LEU A 351 -15.54 41.25 -20.84
C LEU A 351 -14.51 40.24 -21.37
N LYS A 352 -14.24 40.31 -22.67
CA LYS A 352 -13.25 39.47 -23.36
C LYS A 352 -12.00 40.28 -23.67
N GLU A 353 -10.85 39.62 -23.81
CA GLU A 353 -9.57 40.30 -24.05
C GLU A 353 -9.58 41.12 -25.36
N SER A 354 -10.38 40.71 -26.35
CA SER A 354 -10.57 41.46 -27.61
C SER A 354 -11.20 42.84 -27.44
N ASN A 355 -11.91 43.06 -26.33
CA ASN A 355 -12.61 44.29 -26.02
C ASN A 355 -11.85 45.16 -25.00
N LEU A 356 -10.65 44.75 -24.59
CA LEU A 356 -9.83 45.48 -23.63
C LEU A 356 -9.24 46.72 -24.28
N ILE A 357 -9.54 47.90 -23.72
CA ILE A 357 -9.05 49.20 -24.23
C ILE A 357 -7.98 49.83 -23.33
N GLY A 358 -7.82 49.35 -22.09
CA GLY A 358 -6.77 49.84 -21.19
C GLY A 358 -6.60 48.98 -19.94
N SER A 359 -5.40 49.01 -19.36
CA SER A 359 -5.11 48.34 -18.08
C SER A 359 -4.13 49.16 -17.24
N GLY A 360 -4.28 49.10 -15.91
CA GLY A 360 -3.41 49.80 -14.97
C GLY A 360 -3.59 49.29 -13.53
N GLY A 361 -2.93 49.94 -12.58
CA GLY A 361 -2.89 49.49 -11.17
C GLY A 361 -4.24 49.37 -10.48
N SER A 362 -5.27 50.08 -10.95
CA SER A 362 -6.64 50.04 -10.41
C SER A 362 -7.59 49.12 -11.18
N GLY A 363 -7.11 48.41 -12.20
CA GLY A 363 -7.90 47.44 -12.95
C GLY A 363 -7.82 47.54 -14.47
N LYS A 364 -8.73 46.84 -15.15
CA LYS A 364 -8.85 46.76 -16.61
C LYS A 364 -10.09 47.50 -17.11
N VAL A 365 -10.04 48.12 -18.28
CA VAL A 365 -11.17 48.84 -18.91
C VAL A 365 -11.48 48.22 -20.25
N TYR A 366 -12.75 47.89 -20.48
CA TYR A 366 -13.26 47.23 -21.68
C TYR A 366 -14.26 48.14 -22.39
N ARG A 367 -14.29 48.11 -23.73
CA ARG A 367 -15.35 48.72 -24.53
C ARG A 367 -16.39 47.66 -24.86
N VAL A 368 -17.62 47.83 -24.39
CA VAL A 368 -18.70 46.84 -24.55
C VAL A 368 -19.89 47.51 -25.23
N ALA A 369 -20.42 46.90 -26.28
CA ALA A 369 -21.63 47.39 -26.93
C ALA A 369 -22.84 47.17 -26.01
N ALA A 370 -23.49 48.25 -25.59
CA ALA A 370 -24.72 48.21 -24.82
C ALA A 370 -25.90 48.49 -25.77
N ASN A 371 -26.73 47.47 -26.01
CA ASN A 371 -27.86 47.53 -26.95
C ASN A 371 -28.71 48.79 -26.72
N GLY A 372 -28.66 49.76 -27.64
CA GLY A 372 -29.47 50.99 -27.58
C GLY A 372 -28.89 52.16 -26.77
N PHE A 373 -27.73 52.03 -26.13
CA PHE A 373 -27.00 53.14 -25.48
C PHE A 373 -25.63 53.44 -26.12
N GLY A 374 -25.25 52.71 -27.17
CA GLY A 374 -23.93 52.82 -27.78
C GLY A 374 -22.88 52.00 -27.05
N ASP A 375 -21.61 52.26 -27.33
CA ASP A 375 -20.51 51.59 -26.65
C ASP A 375 -20.33 52.18 -25.24
N VAL A 376 -20.29 51.31 -24.23
CA VAL A 376 -20.00 51.70 -22.85
C VAL A 376 -18.59 51.30 -22.45
N ALA A 377 -17.98 52.11 -21.60
CA ALA A 377 -16.71 51.77 -20.97
C ALA A 377 -16.97 51.01 -19.66
N VAL A 378 -16.49 49.78 -19.57
CA VAL A 378 -16.65 48.92 -18.40
C VAL A 378 -15.31 48.77 -17.70
N LYS A 379 -15.19 49.39 -16.52
CA LYS A 379 -13.99 49.27 -15.70
C LYS A 379 -14.17 48.15 -14.69
N ARG A 380 -13.29 47.15 -14.80
CA ARG A 380 -13.16 46.01 -13.90
C ARG A 380 -12.11 46.30 -12.85
N ILE A 381 -12.53 46.42 -11.59
CA ILE A 381 -11.62 46.70 -10.47
C ILE A 381 -10.99 45.41 -9.96
N THR A 382 -9.66 45.37 -9.86
CA THR A 382 -8.91 44.25 -9.27
C THR A 382 -8.68 44.54 -7.79
N ASN A 383 -9.18 43.70 -6.89
CA ASN A 383 -9.09 43.94 -5.45
C ASN A 383 -7.98 43.08 -4.83
N ASN A 384 -6.95 43.70 -4.24
CA ASN A 384 -5.86 42.98 -3.54
C ASN A 384 -6.24 42.80 -2.06
N ARG A 385 -6.20 41.55 -1.59
CA ARG A 385 -6.93 41.00 -0.43
C ARG A 385 -6.70 41.58 0.97
N ASN A 386 -5.89 42.62 1.17
CA ASN A 386 -5.36 42.90 2.52
C ASN A 386 -5.88 44.16 3.25
N SER A 387 -6.94 44.83 2.78
CA SER A 387 -7.55 45.93 3.57
C SER A 387 -9.03 46.16 3.25
N HIS A 388 -9.87 45.15 3.52
CA HIS A 388 -11.27 45.12 3.08
C HIS A 388 -12.17 46.21 3.71
N GLN A 389 -11.96 46.59 4.97
CA GLN A 389 -12.93 47.47 5.65
C GLN A 389 -12.76 48.97 5.39
N LYS A 390 -11.56 49.46 5.05
CA LYS A 390 -11.33 50.90 4.82
C LYS A 390 -11.65 51.31 3.37
N LEU A 391 -11.40 50.43 2.39
CA LEU A 391 -11.71 50.68 0.98
C LEU A 391 -13.20 50.60 0.65
N GLU A 392 -13.99 49.80 1.37
CA GLU A 392 -15.42 49.62 1.05
C GLU A 392 -16.25 50.90 1.25
N LYS A 393 -15.95 51.68 2.30
CA LYS A 393 -16.62 52.97 2.54
C LYS A 393 -16.23 54.05 1.53
N GLU A 394 -14.95 54.12 1.16
CA GLU A 394 -14.46 55.05 0.12
C GLU A 394 -15.04 54.69 -1.25
N PHE A 395 -15.15 53.39 -1.54
CA PHE A 395 -15.75 52.87 -2.77
C PHE A 395 -17.24 53.19 -2.90
N LEU A 396 -18.01 53.02 -1.84
CA LEU A 396 -19.44 53.34 -1.81
C LEU A 396 -19.68 54.85 -1.90
N ALA A 397 -18.87 55.67 -1.21
CA ALA A 397 -18.95 57.13 -1.29
C ALA A 397 -18.64 57.64 -2.71
N GLU A 398 -17.64 57.08 -3.39
CA GLU A 398 -17.32 57.44 -4.78
C GLU A 398 -18.45 57.08 -5.75
N ILE A 399 -19.08 55.91 -5.58
CA ILE A 399 -20.23 55.48 -6.39
C ILE A 399 -21.43 56.40 -6.18
N GLU A 400 -21.73 56.77 -4.93
CA GLU A 400 -22.84 57.66 -4.59
C GLU A 400 -22.64 59.07 -5.19
N ILE A 401 -21.41 59.59 -5.13
CA ILE A 401 -21.04 60.90 -5.70
C ILE A 401 -21.09 60.86 -7.24
N LEU A 402 -20.43 59.89 -7.88
CA LEU A 402 -20.39 59.81 -9.35
C LEU A 402 -21.73 59.44 -9.98
N GLY A 403 -22.59 58.71 -9.26
CA GLY A 403 -23.94 58.39 -9.70
C GLY A 403 -24.89 59.59 -9.65
N THR A 404 -24.57 60.62 -8.87
CA THR A 404 -25.46 61.79 -8.65
C THR A 404 -24.96 63.09 -9.29
N ILE A 405 -23.65 63.21 -9.59
CA ILE A 405 -23.09 64.37 -10.28
C ILE A 405 -23.69 64.54 -11.68
N ARG A 406 -24.15 65.75 -11.99
CA ARG A 406 -24.57 66.17 -13.33
C ARG A 406 -23.74 67.38 -13.76
N HIS A 407 -22.68 67.13 -14.52
CA HIS A 407 -21.80 68.17 -15.05
C HIS A 407 -21.41 67.83 -16.50
N LEU A 408 -21.30 68.83 -17.37
CA LEU A 408 -21.05 68.66 -18.80
C LEU A 408 -19.69 68.00 -19.12
N ASN A 409 -18.70 68.18 -18.23
CA ASN A 409 -17.32 67.70 -18.45
C ASN A 409 -16.98 66.44 -17.62
N ILE A 410 -17.98 65.75 -17.05
CA ILE A 410 -17.75 64.55 -16.22
C ILE A 410 -18.49 63.36 -16.84
N VAL A 411 -17.77 62.28 -17.10
CA VAL A 411 -18.30 61.04 -17.65
C VAL A 411 -19.29 60.41 -16.68
N LYS A 412 -20.49 60.08 -17.15
CA LYS A 412 -21.58 59.58 -16.31
C LYS A 412 -21.40 58.12 -15.93
N LEU A 413 -21.55 57.82 -14.64
CA LEU A 413 -21.64 56.45 -14.13
C LEU A 413 -23.10 55.95 -14.28
N LEU A 414 -23.29 54.91 -15.08
CA LEU A 414 -24.61 54.38 -15.42
C LEU A 414 -25.11 53.38 -14.36
N CYS A 415 -24.29 52.38 -14.04
CA CYS A 415 -24.56 51.38 -13.01
C CYS A 415 -23.28 50.77 -12.45
N CYS A 416 -23.46 50.07 -11.34
CA CYS A 416 -22.44 49.25 -10.69
C CYS A 416 -22.94 47.83 -10.48
N ILE A 417 -22.05 46.86 -10.70
CA ILE A 417 -22.31 45.43 -10.54
C ILE A 417 -21.27 44.86 -9.57
N SER A 418 -21.71 44.24 -8.48
CA SER A 418 -20.83 43.60 -7.49
C SER A 418 -21.33 42.22 -7.04
N ASN A 419 -20.38 41.37 -6.64
CA ASN A 419 -20.62 40.03 -6.10
C ASN A 419 -19.61 39.75 -4.97
N ASP A 420 -20.11 39.39 -3.78
CA ASP A 420 -19.30 39.29 -2.57
C ASP A 420 -18.48 37.98 -2.47
N ASN A 421 -18.71 36.98 -3.34
CA ASN A 421 -18.14 35.63 -3.17
C ASN A 421 -17.28 35.11 -4.32
N SER A 422 -16.92 35.94 -5.32
CA SER A 422 -15.96 35.54 -6.36
C SER A 422 -14.71 36.41 -6.29
N GLU A 423 -13.53 35.83 -6.53
CA GLU A 423 -12.23 36.52 -6.68
C GLU A 423 -12.18 37.51 -7.87
N THR A 424 -13.33 38.00 -8.30
CA THR A 424 -13.47 38.82 -9.49
C THR A 424 -14.55 39.89 -9.29
N SER A 425 -14.05 41.10 -9.07
CA SER A 425 -14.45 42.32 -9.76
C SER A 425 -15.80 42.98 -9.47
N CYS A 426 -15.72 44.14 -8.83
CA CYS A 426 -16.71 45.18 -9.05
C CYS A 426 -16.55 45.76 -10.45
N LEU A 427 -17.66 45.90 -11.18
CA LEU A 427 -17.72 46.53 -12.51
C LEU A 427 -18.37 47.89 -12.39
N ARG A 428 -17.71 48.92 -12.93
CA ARG A 428 -18.27 50.26 -13.11
C ARG A 428 -18.52 50.51 -14.58
N ILE A 429 -19.74 50.90 -14.94
CA ILE A 429 -20.16 51.09 -16.33
C ILE A 429 -20.37 52.58 -16.58
N TYR A 430 -19.63 53.12 -17.54
CA TYR A 430 -19.66 54.53 -17.90
C TYR A 430 -20.25 54.72 -19.30
N GLY A 431 -21.08 55.74 -19.45
CA GLY A 431 -21.59 56.19 -20.76
C GLY A 431 -20.59 57.09 -21.47
N GLU A 432 -20.90 57.45 -22.72
CA GLU A 432 -20.12 58.46 -23.46
C GLU A 432 -20.23 59.85 -22.80
N ALA A 433 -19.18 60.66 -22.94
CA ALA A 433 -19.10 62.02 -22.41
C ALA A 433 -19.88 63.00 -23.27
#